data_AF-Q0U8F8-F1
#
_entry.id   AF-Q0U8F8-F1
#
_cell.length_a   1.000
_cell.length_b   1.000
_cell.length_c   1.000
_cell.angle_alpha   90.00
_cell.angle_beta   90.00
_cell.angle_gamma   90.00
#
_symmetry.space_group_name_H-M   'P 1'
#
loop_
_entity.id
_entity.type
_entity.pdbx_description
1 polymer ?
#
loop_
_entity_poly.entity_id
_entity_poly.type
_entity_poly.pdbx_seq_one_letter_code
_entity_poly.pdbx_strand_id
1 'polypeptide(L)'
;MEAASARMAARERYGAFGEAPTSQLQRFICTITACDPQNFEPNLALNLEITDLINSKKGSAPREAAVAIVNYVNHRNQNVALLALNLLDICVKNCGYAFHLQISTKEFLNELVRRFPERPPVHASRVQTRILELIEEWRQTICQTSRYKDDLGFIRDMHRLLSYKGYMFPEVRKEDAAVLNPSDNLRSAEEMEEEEREAQSAKLQELIRRGGPKDLQEANKLMKVMAGYDTRNKTDWRAKAAEEVGRIQQKARILEEMLQGYKQGDQIKEGDVFEVGEFPHLTQGQIADNW
;
A
#
# COMPACT_ATOMS: atom_id res chain seq x y z
N MET A 1 27.39 4.84 24.25
CA MET A 1 27.07 3.41 24.47
C MET A 1 25.61 3.07 24.10
N GLU A 2 24.62 3.93 24.38
CA GLU A 2 23.21 3.68 24.04
C GLU A 2 22.90 3.52 22.54
N ALA A 3 23.51 4.32 21.66
CA ALA A 3 23.27 4.22 20.21
C ALA A 3 23.76 2.90 19.57
N ALA A 4 24.78 2.26 20.16
CA ALA A 4 25.25 0.95 19.74
C ALA A 4 24.33 -0.17 20.26
N SER A 5 23.80 -0.02 21.48
CA SER A 5 22.84 -0.94 22.08
C SER A 5 21.48 -0.93 21.35
N ALA A 6 20.99 0.25 20.93
CA ALA A 6 19.77 0.36 20.12
C ALA A 6 19.91 -0.29 18.73
N ARG A 7 21.09 -0.16 18.10
CA ARG A 7 21.40 -0.85 16.82
C ARG A 7 21.51 -2.36 16.99
N MET A 8 22.05 -2.84 18.12
CA MET A 8 22.09 -4.28 18.44
C MET A 8 20.70 -4.86 18.75
N ALA A 9 19.85 -4.14 19.47
CA ALA A 9 18.47 -4.56 19.75
C ALA A 9 17.59 -4.60 18.48
N ALA A 10 17.81 -3.68 17.54
CA ALA A 10 17.17 -3.73 16.21
C ALA A 10 17.68 -4.93 15.38
N ARG A 11 18.98 -5.25 15.50
CA ARG A 11 19.64 -6.38 14.83
C ARG A 11 19.14 -7.74 15.34
N GLU A 12 18.82 -7.89 16.62
CA GLU A 12 18.24 -9.14 17.16
C GLU A 12 16.78 -9.36 16.73
N ARG A 13 16.02 -8.29 16.43
CA ARG A 13 14.60 -8.39 16.08
C ARG A 13 14.33 -9.02 14.70
N TYR A 14 15.33 -9.02 13.82
CA TYR A 14 15.27 -9.57 12.46
C TYR A 14 16.44 -10.51 12.12
N GLY A 15 17.46 -10.59 12.98
CA GLY A 15 18.71 -11.32 12.73
C GLY A 15 18.74 -12.74 13.26
N ALA A 16 17.71 -13.55 13.00
CA ALA A 16 17.74 -14.99 13.26
C ALA A 16 17.74 -15.77 11.94
N PHE A 17 18.89 -15.83 11.27
CA PHE A 17 19.11 -16.86 10.25
C PHE A 17 19.21 -18.21 10.97
N GLY A 18 18.09 -18.94 11.07
CA GLY A 18 18.12 -20.34 11.52
C GLY A 18 16.96 -20.84 12.40
N GLU A 19 15.97 -20.02 12.75
CA GLU A 19 14.80 -20.57 13.47
C GLU A 19 13.86 -21.29 12.49
N ALA A 20 13.54 -22.55 12.82
CA ALA A 20 12.51 -23.31 12.11
C ALA A 20 11.19 -22.53 12.12
N PRO A 21 10.40 -22.56 11.04
CA PRO A 21 9.14 -21.81 10.96
C PRO A 21 8.20 -22.27 12.08
N THR A 22 7.96 -21.40 13.06
CA THR A 22 7.21 -21.74 14.28
C THR A 22 5.70 -21.57 14.10
N SER A 23 5.27 -20.66 13.21
CA SER A 23 3.86 -20.45 12.90
C SER A 23 3.43 -21.12 11.60
N GLN A 24 2.17 -21.55 11.50
CA GLN A 24 1.61 -22.13 10.25
C GLN A 24 1.79 -21.18 9.05
N LEU A 25 1.72 -19.88 9.28
CA LEU A 25 1.94 -18.85 8.26
C LEU A 25 3.41 -18.78 7.86
N GLN A 26 4.34 -18.82 8.81
CA GLN A 26 5.77 -18.97 8.50
C GLN A 26 6.06 -20.29 7.79
N ARG A 27 5.34 -21.36 8.10
CA ARG A 27 5.44 -22.62 7.38
C ARG A 27 4.92 -22.48 5.97
N PHE A 28 3.79 -21.82 5.71
CA PHE A 28 3.34 -21.59 4.33
C PHE A 28 4.30 -20.69 3.55
N ILE A 29 4.76 -19.59 4.15
CA ILE A 29 5.79 -18.73 3.53
C ILE A 29 7.10 -19.52 3.36
N CYS A 30 7.48 -20.40 4.28
CA CYS A 30 8.66 -21.26 4.14
C CYS A 30 8.43 -22.38 3.10
N THR A 31 7.26 -22.99 3.01
CA THR A 31 6.96 -24.06 2.04
C THR A 31 6.81 -23.50 0.62
N ILE A 32 6.32 -22.27 0.49
CA ILE A 32 6.14 -21.57 -0.80
C ILE A 32 7.45 -20.84 -1.21
N THR A 33 8.23 -20.34 -0.25
CA THR A 33 9.43 -19.50 -0.48
C THR A 33 10.77 -20.18 -0.11
N ALA A 34 10.80 -21.40 0.44
CA ALA A 34 12.01 -22.15 0.75
C ALA A 34 12.11 -23.48 -0.04
N CYS A 35 13.06 -23.48 -0.98
CA CYS A 35 13.91 -24.63 -1.30
C CYS A 35 13.33 -25.77 -2.15
N ASP A 36 12.51 -25.49 -3.17
CA ASP A 36 12.70 -26.25 -4.40
C ASP A 36 13.48 -25.38 -5.41
N PRO A 37 14.77 -25.67 -5.66
CA PRO A 37 15.51 -25.12 -6.79
C PRO A 37 14.80 -25.31 -8.15
N GLN A 38 13.74 -26.13 -8.21
CA GLN A 38 12.95 -26.41 -9.40
C GLN A 38 11.82 -25.41 -9.67
N ASN A 39 11.45 -24.52 -8.73
CA ASN A 39 10.43 -23.52 -9.02
C ASN A 39 11.03 -22.34 -9.79
N PHE A 40 10.79 -22.33 -11.10
CA PHE A 40 11.21 -21.27 -12.01
C PHE A 40 10.18 -20.13 -12.11
N GLU A 41 8.94 -20.36 -11.66
CA GLU A 41 7.82 -19.41 -11.82
C GLU A 41 7.08 -19.14 -10.51
N PRO A 42 6.54 -17.92 -10.33
CA PRO A 42 5.72 -17.56 -9.19
C PRO A 42 4.35 -18.27 -9.23
N ASN A 43 4.01 -19.01 -8.18
CA ASN A 43 2.70 -19.65 -8.07
C ASN A 43 1.66 -18.66 -7.53
N LEU A 44 0.90 -18.05 -8.44
CA LEU A 44 -0.11 -17.04 -8.11
C LEU A 44 -1.20 -17.57 -7.17
N ALA A 45 -1.67 -18.82 -7.35
CA ALA A 45 -2.73 -19.40 -6.53
C ALA A 45 -2.31 -19.49 -5.05
N LEU A 46 -1.07 -19.93 -4.80
CA LEU A 46 -0.53 -20.03 -3.45
C LEU A 46 -0.23 -18.65 -2.84
N ASN A 47 0.21 -17.68 -3.65
CA ASN A 47 0.40 -16.31 -3.18
C ASN A 47 -0.92 -15.70 -2.70
N LEU A 48 -2.03 -15.95 -3.41
CA LEU A 48 -3.36 -15.49 -3.01
C LEU A 48 -3.83 -16.18 -1.71
N GLU A 49 -3.58 -17.48 -1.56
CA GLU A 49 -3.90 -18.20 -0.32
C GLU A 49 -3.15 -17.61 0.90
N ILE A 50 -1.89 -17.20 0.72
CA ILE A 50 -1.16 -16.49 1.78
C ILE A 50 -1.83 -15.15 2.11
N THR A 51 -2.23 -14.38 1.10
CA THR A 51 -2.89 -13.09 1.35
C THR A 51 -4.22 -13.27 2.08
N ASP A 52 -4.97 -14.31 1.75
CA ASP A 52 -6.22 -14.67 2.44
C ASP A 52 -5.95 -15.11 3.88
N LEU A 53 -4.86 -15.84 4.13
CA LEU A 53 -4.46 -16.24 5.47
C LEU A 53 -4.05 -15.05 6.34
N ILE A 54 -3.33 -14.07 5.75
CA ILE A 54 -2.94 -12.82 6.44
C ILE A 54 -4.20 -12.02 6.81
N ASN A 55 -5.11 -11.88 5.86
CA ASN A 55 -6.36 -11.13 6.02
C ASN A 55 -7.31 -11.79 7.01
N SER A 56 -7.36 -13.13 7.08
CA SER A 56 -8.23 -13.87 7.99
C SER A 56 -7.69 -13.92 9.43
N LYS A 57 -6.38 -14.14 9.63
CA LYS A 57 -5.81 -14.24 10.98
C LYS A 57 -5.77 -12.89 11.71
N LYS A 58 -5.61 -11.77 10.98
CA LYS A 58 -5.48 -10.41 11.52
C LYS A 58 -4.43 -10.35 12.67
N GLY A 59 -4.30 -9.23 13.38
CA GLY A 59 -3.40 -9.17 14.54
C GLY A 59 -1.90 -9.17 14.18
N SER A 60 -1.15 -10.17 14.68
CA SER A 60 0.30 -10.30 14.43
C SER A 60 0.66 -10.84 13.05
N ALA A 61 -0.30 -11.41 12.32
CA ALA A 61 -0.06 -12.11 11.05
C ALA A 61 0.56 -11.23 9.95
N PRO A 62 0.10 -9.98 9.69
CA PRO A 62 0.73 -9.09 8.70
C PRO A 62 2.20 -8.81 9.03
N ARG A 63 2.52 -8.68 10.32
CA ARG A 63 3.89 -8.45 10.78
C ARG A 63 4.76 -9.69 10.59
N GLU A 64 4.27 -10.86 11.02
CA GLU A 64 4.99 -12.13 10.82
C GLU A 64 5.27 -12.37 9.34
N ALA A 65 4.29 -12.10 8.47
CA ALA A 65 4.44 -12.19 7.03
C ALA A 65 5.52 -11.23 6.50
N ALA A 66 5.44 -9.94 6.84
CA ALA A 66 6.40 -8.94 6.39
C ALA A 66 7.84 -9.28 6.85
N VAL A 67 8.01 -9.70 8.11
CA VAL A 67 9.31 -10.12 8.66
C VAL A 67 9.86 -11.34 7.91
N ALA A 68 9.02 -12.36 7.68
CA ALA A 68 9.44 -13.55 6.95
C ALA A 68 9.84 -13.21 5.50
N ILE A 69 9.01 -12.43 4.80
CA ILE A 69 9.25 -12.03 3.41
C ILE A 69 10.57 -11.26 3.27
N VAL A 70 10.83 -10.26 4.11
CA VAL A 70 12.08 -9.46 4.01
C VAL A 70 13.33 -10.30 4.28
N ASN A 71 13.23 -11.33 5.11
CA ASN A 71 14.33 -12.28 5.33
C ASN A 71 14.62 -13.09 4.05
N TYR A 72 13.59 -13.52 3.32
CA TYR A 72 13.76 -14.23 2.04
C TYR A 72 14.23 -13.32 0.90
N VAL A 73 13.84 -12.03 0.89
CA VAL A 73 14.39 -11.04 -0.05
C VAL A 73 15.92 -10.93 0.11
N ASN A 74 16.43 -11.09 1.32
CA ASN A 74 17.86 -11.05 1.62
C ASN A 74 18.59 -12.40 1.44
N HIS A 75 17.93 -13.41 0.86
CA HIS A 75 18.52 -14.72 0.65
C HIS A 75 19.68 -14.69 -0.37
N ARG A 76 20.65 -15.61 -0.26
CA ARG A 76 21.83 -15.66 -1.16
C ARG A 76 21.45 -15.97 -2.61
N ASN A 77 20.38 -16.72 -2.82
CA ASN A 77 19.87 -17.07 -4.14
C ASN A 77 18.98 -15.95 -4.69
N GLN A 78 19.38 -15.37 -5.83
CA GLN A 78 18.64 -14.28 -6.48
C GLN A 78 17.23 -14.69 -6.91
N ASN A 79 17.01 -15.95 -7.30
CA ASN A 79 15.67 -16.42 -7.70
C ASN A 79 14.71 -16.43 -6.50
N VAL A 80 15.19 -16.89 -5.33
CA VAL A 80 14.41 -16.86 -4.09
C VAL A 80 14.07 -15.42 -3.70
N ALA A 81 15.03 -14.50 -3.83
CA ALA A 81 14.80 -13.09 -3.56
C ALA A 81 13.75 -12.47 -4.50
N LEU A 82 13.77 -12.80 -5.80
CA LEU A 82 12.78 -12.33 -6.77
C LEU A 82 11.37 -12.89 -6.50
N LEU A 83 11.27 -14.17 -6.15
CA LEU A 83 10.00 -14.79 -5.76
C LEU A 83 9.42 -14.14 -4.49
N ALA A 84 10.27 -13.88 -3.49
CA ALA A 84 9.87 -13.17 -2.27
C ALA A 84 9.38 -11.74 -2.56
N LEU A 85 10.04 -11.03 -3.50
CA LEU A 85 9.60 -9.70 -3.93
C LEU A 85 8.26 -9.74 -4.69
N ASN A 86 7.99 -10.80 -5.45
CA ASN A 86 6.69 -10.97 -6.11
C ASN A 86 5.57 -11.24 -5.08
N LEU A 87 5.83 -12.12 -4.12
CA LEU A 87 4.89 -12.34 -3.01
C LEU A 87 4.65 -11.05 -2.22
N LEU A 88 5.70 -10.25 -1.97
CA LEU A 88 5.57 -8.95 -1.32
C LEU A 88 4.62 -8.03 -2.08
N ASP A 89 4.77 -7.94 -3.40
CA ASP A 89 3.90 -7.13 -4.26
C ASP A 89 2.44 -7.57 -4.17
N ILE A 90 2.18 -8.88 -4.29
CA ILE A 90 0.83 -9.45 -4.17
C ILE A 90 0.23 -9.19 -2.78
N CYS A 91 1.03 -9.31 -1.72
CA CYS A 91 0.61 -8.98 -0.36
C CYS A 91 0.25 -7.49 -0.22
N VAL A 92 1.04 -6.58 -0.79
CA VAL A 92 0.71 -5.14 -0.77
C VAL A 92 -0.59 -4.84 -1.51
N LYS A 93 -0.85 -5.54 -2.63
CA LYS A 93 -2.07 -5.38 -3.43
C LYS A 93 -3.32 -5.93 -2.74
N ASN A 94 -3.21 -6.98 -1.93
CA ASN A 94 -4.39 -7.69 -1.38
C ASN A 94 -4.59 -7.56 0.14
N CYS A 95 -3.57 -7.22 0.93
CA CYS A 95 -3.66 -7.26 2.41
C CYS A 95 -4.10 -5.93 3.08
N GLY A 96 -4.27 -4.86 2.29
CA GLY A 96 -4.75 -3.57 2.77
C GLY A 96 -3.87 -2.88 3.82
N TYR A 97 -4.48 -1.97 4.59
CA TYR A 97 -3.78 -1.02 5.46
C TYR A 97 -2.93 -1.68 6.57
N ALA A 98 -3.40 -2.79 7.15
CA ALA A 98 -2.67 -3.47 8.22
C ALA A 98 -1.28 -3.96 7.76
N PHE A 99 -1.17 -4.41 6.51
CA PHE A 99 0.11 -4.79 5.92
C PHE A 99 0.93 -3.56 5.48
N HIS A 100 0.27 -2.53 4.92
CA HIS A 100 0.93 -1.26 4.56
C HIS A 100 1.60 -0.58 5.76
N LEU A 101 1.01 -0.69 6.95
CA LEU A 101 1.61 -0.18 8.19
C LEU A 101 2.91 -0.91 8.57
N GLN A 102 3.03 -2.20 8.24
CA GLN A 102 4.22 -2.99 8.54
C GLN A 102 5.36 -2.71 7.56
N ILE A 103 5.06 -2.58 6.26
CA ILE A 103 6.08 -2.25 5.25
C ILE A 103 6.57 -0.79 5.37
N SER A 104 5.76 0.11 5.94
CA SER A 104 6.14 1.50 6.18
C SER A 104 7.00 1.69 7.44
N THR A 105 7.38 0.62 8.14
CA THR A 105 8.31 0.74 9.27
C THR A 105 9.74 1.03 8.80
N LYS A 106 10.49 1.80 9.58
CA LYS A 106 11.91 2.08 9.27
C LYS A 106 12.73 0.80 9.26
N GLU A 107 12.41 -0.12 10.16
CA GLU A 107 13.10 -1.40 10.32
C GLU A 107 12.94 -2.25 9.05
N PHE A 108 11.70 -2.39 8.56
CA PHE A 108 11.41 -3.13 7.33
C PHE A 108 12.12 -2.52 6.12
N LEU A 109 11.99 -1.20 5.93
CA LEU A 109 12.60 -0.51 4.79
C LEU A 109 14.13 -0.61 4.80
N ASN A 110 14.77 -0.53 5.97
CA ASN A 110 16.22 -0.70 6.09
C ASN A 110 16.67 -2.12 5.78
N GLU A 111 15.92 -3.14 6.21
CA GLU A 111 16.23 -4.54 5.85
C GLU A 111 15.97 -4.80 4.36
N LEU A 112 14.98 -4.15 3.75
CA LEU A 112 14.71 -4.26 2.31
C LEU A 112 15.88 -3.73 1.47
N VAL A 113 16.46 -2.59 1.86
CA VAL A 113 17.60 -1.99 1.13
C VAL A 113 18.97 -2.44 1.65
N ARG A 114 19.03 -3.40 2.58
CA ARG A 114 20.28 -3.82 3.25
C ARG A 114 21.38 -4.28 2.30
N ARG A 115 21.01 -4.84 1.15
CA ARG A 115 21.93 -5.35 0.11
C ARG A 115 22.30 -4.29 -0.93
N PHE A 116 21.87 -3.05 -0.75
CA PHE A 116 22.22 -1.95 -1.64
C PHE A 116 23.64 -1.46 -1.31
N PRO A 117 24.53 -1.36 -2.30
CA PRO A 117 25.83 -0.73 -2.09
C PRO A 117 25.67 0.76 -1.74
N GLU A 118 26.70 1.34 -1.13
CA GLU A 118 26.69 2.77 -0.76
C GLU A 118 26.56 3.70 -1.97
N ARG A 119 27.07 3.26 -3.12
CA ARG A 119 26.95 3.95 -4.41
C ARG A 119 26.29 3.03 -5.43
N PRO A 120 25.46 3.57 -6.35
CA PRO A 120 24.81 2.78 -7.38
C PRO A 120 25.87 2.06 -8.23
N PRO A 121 25.74 0.74 -8.41
CA PRO A 121 26.63 -0.01 -9.28
C PRO A 121 26.34 0.35 -10.74
N VAL A 122 27.35 0.18 -11.62
CA VAL A 122 27.18 0.41 -13.07
C VAL A 122 26.05 -0.46 -13.65
N HIS A 123 25.85 -1.66 -13.09
CA HIS A 123 24.76 -2.57 -13.42
C HIS A 123 24.03 -2.97 -12.14
N ALA A 124 22.81 -2.46 -11.95
CA ALA A 124 21.95 -2.89 -10.85
C ALA A 124 21.58 -4.37 -10.99
N SER A 125 21.61 -5.11 -9.89
CA SER A 125 21.10 -6.48 -9.87
C SER A 125 19.60 -6.49 -10.15
N ARG A 126 19.08 -7.54 -10.79
CA ARG A 126 17.64 -7.72 -11.01
C ARG A 126 16.81 -7.53 -9.74
N VAL A 127 17.31 -8.00 -8.60
CA VAL A 127 16.67 -7.83 -7.28
C VAL A 127 16.63 -6.36 -6.86
N GLN A 128 17.71 -5.60 -7.09
CA GLN A 128 17.79 -4.18 -6.75
C GLN A 128 16.84 -3.36 -7.62
N THR A 129 16.81 -3.62 -8.93
CA THR A 129 15.87 -2.97 -9.85
C THR A 129 14.43 -3.22 -9.42
N ARG A 130 14.08 -4.48 -9.11
CA ARG A 130 12.73 -4.82 -8.64
C ARG A 130 12.36 -4.14 -7.32
N ILE A 131 13.30 -4.00 -6.38
CA ILE A 131 13.05 -3.25 -5.14
C ILE A 131 12.81 -1.76 -5.43
N LEU A 132 13.56 -1.16 -6.36
CA LEU A 132 13.37 0.23 -6.75
C LEU A 132 12.00 0.44 -7.43
N GLU A 133 11.58 -0.49 -8.29
CA GLU A 133 10.23 -0.51 -8.89
C GLU A 133 9.15 -0.48 -7.81
N LEU A 134 9.22 -1.40 -6.84
CA LEU A 134 8.21 -1.49 -5.77
C LEU A 134 8.16 -0.23 -4.90
N ILE A 135 9.31 0.34 -4.54
CA ILE A 135 9.35 1.57 -3.75
C ILE A 135 8.72 2.74 -4.51
N GLU A 136 8.97 2.85 -5.82
CA GLU A 136 8.37 3.89 -6.63
C GLU A 136 6.87 3.67 -6.81
N GLU A 137 6.44 2.44 -7.04
CA GLU A 137 5.03 2.06 -7.11
C GLU A 137 4.31 2.43 -5.82
N TRP A 138 4.86 2.08 -4.66
CA TRP A 138 4.27 2.42 -3.36
C TRP A 138 4.22 3.94 -3.10
N ARG A 139 5.22 4.69 -3.57
CA ARG A 139 5.24 6.15 -3.48
C ARG A 139 4.15 6.79 -4.34
N GLN A 140 3.90 6.25 -5.53
CA GLN A 140 2.92 6.80 -6.46
C GLN A 140 1.48 6.36 -6.13
N THR A 141 1.31 5.20 -5.49
CA THR A 141 0.01 4.63 -5.17
C THR A 141 -0.36 4.89 -3.71
N ILE A 142 0.00 4.00 -2.79
CA ILE A 142 -0.44 4.02 -1.40
C ILE A 142 -0.05 5.32 -0.66
N CYS A 143 1.06 5.97 -1.02
CA CYS A 143 1.45 7.23 -0.40
C CYS A 143 0.68 8.46 -0.93
N GLN A 144 -0.04 8.34 -2.05
CA GLN A 144 -0.82 9.44 -2.63
C GLN A 144 -2.32 9.21 -2.54
N THR A 145 -2.77 7.97 -2.80
CA THR A 145 -4.19 7.64 -2.94
C THR A 145 -4.81 7.02 -1.68
N SER A 146 -3.99 6.53 -0.74
CA SER A 146 -4.51 5.99 0.52
C SER A 146 -4.96 7.08 1.48
N ARG A 147 -6.09 6.82 2.16
CA ARG A 147 -6.61 7.63 3.28
C ARG A 147 -5.62 7.77 4.44
N TYR A 148 -4.68 6.84 4.56
CA TYR A 148 -3.71 6.76 5.65
C TYR A 148 -2.29 7.19 5.23
N LYS A 149 -2.17 8.02 4.19
CA LYS A 149 -0.88 8.49 3.63
C LYS A 149 0.09 9.09 4.66
N ASP A 150 -0.42 9.69 5.73
CA ASP A 150 0.40 10.32 6.77
C ASP A 150 1.21 9.28 7.57
N ASP A 151 0.69 8.06 7.72
CA ASP A 151 1.37 6.96 8.41
C ASP A 151 2.45 6.30 7.54
N LEU A 152 2.42 6.52 6.22
CA LEU A 152 3.33 5.91 5.23
C LEU A 152 4.54 6.79 4.89
N GLY A 153 4.77 7.87 5.65
CA GLY A 153 5.81 8.87 5.36
C GLY A 153 7.23 8.30 5.22
N PHE A 154 7.56 7.21 5.90
CA PHE A 154 8.88 6.59 5.82
C PHE A 154 9.20 5.98 4.45
N ILE A 155 8.19 5.56 3.68
CA ILE A 155 8.40 5.08 2.31
C ILE A 155 8.88 6.24 1.43
N ARG A 156 8.25 7.42 1.56
CA ARG A 156 8.67 8.64 0.85
C ARG A 156 10.08 9.07 1.25
N ASP A 157 10.42 8.97 2.54
CA ASP A 157 11.74 9.31 3.04
C ASP A 157 12.81 8.34 2.51
N MET A 158 12.50 7.04 2.44
CA MET A 158 13.39 6.03 1.85
C MET A 158 13.60 6.26 0.35
N HIS A 159 12.54 6.55 -0.39
CA HIS A 159 12.64 6.94 -1.80
C HIS A 159 13.58 8.14 -1.98
N ARG A 160 13.36 9.23 -1.22
CA ARG A 160 14.21 10.44 -1.25
C ARG A 160 15.68 10.11 -0.94
N LEU A 161 15.92 9.25 0.06
CA LEU A 161 17.28 8.84 0.44
C LEU A 161 17.98 8.09 -0.71
N LEU A 162 17.29 7.17 -1.38
CA LEU A 162 17.82 6.43 -2.50
C LEU A 162 18.05 7.32 -3.73
N SER A 163 17.15 8.27 -4.01
CA SER A 163 17.35 9.28 -5.05
C SER A 163 18.58 10.13 -4.76
N TYR A 164 18.78 10.57 -3.51
CA TYR A 164 19.95 11.35 -3.11
C TYR A 164 21.27 10.58 -3.25
N LYS A 165 21.23 9.25 -3.06
CA LYS A 165 22.38 8.37 -3.30
C LYS A 165 22.68 8.16 -4.79
N GLY A 166 21.82 8.63 -5.69
CA GLY A 166 22.00 8.52 -7.14
C GLY A 166 21.40 7.25 -7.76
N TYR A 167 20.52 6.54 -7.04
CA TYR A 167 19.77 5.44 -7.65
C TYR A 167 18.71 5.97 -8.60
N MET A 168 18.64 5.41 -9.80
CA MET A 168 17.62 5.72 -10.80
C MET A 168 16.41 4.81 -10.58
N PHE A 169 15.25 5.43 -10.47
CA PHE A 169 13.99 4.71 -10.35
C PHE A 169 13.42 4.42 -11.75
N PRO A 170 13.08 3.17 -12.06
CA PRO A 170 12.41 2.82 -13.31
C PRO A 170 10.97 3.37 -13.34
N GLU A 171 10.43 3.53 -14.54
CA GLU A 171 9.08 4.04 -14.75
C GLU A 171 8.04 2.99 -14.32
N VAL A 172 7.11 3.38 -13.45
CA VAL A 172 6.02 2.52 -12.98
C VAL A 172 4.98 2.39 -14.08
N ARG A 173 4.58 1.16 -14.40
CA ARG A 173 3.54 0.91 -15.40
C ARG A 173 2.19 1.38 -14.84
N LYS A 174 1.42 2.12 -15.63
CA LYS A 174 0.10 2.67 -15.21
C LYS A 174 -0.88 1.57 -14.76
N GLU A 175 -0.77 0.37 -15.34
CA GLU A 175 -1.56 -0.81 -14.99
C GLU A 175 -1.30 -1.30 -13.55
N ASP A 176 -0.06 -1.30 -13.10
CA ASP A 176 0.32 -1.68 -11.73
C ASP A 176 -0.19 -0.63 -10.71
N ALA A 177 -0.13 0.65 -11.09
CA ALA A 177 -0.66 1.74 -10.27
C ALA A 177 -2.20 1.71 -10.13
N ALA A 178 -2.91 1.26 -11.16
CA ALA A 178 -4.37 1.19 -11.14
C ALA A 178 -4.91 0.13 -10.16
N VAL A 179 -4.18 -0.97 -9.94
CA VAL A 179 -4.58 -2.04 -9.01
C VAL A 179 -4.51 -1.58 -7.55
N LEU A 180 -3.54 -0.73 -7.22
CA LEU A 180 -3.36 -0.22 -5.86
C LEU A 180 -4.19 1.03 -5.56
N ASN A 181 -4.72 1.68 -6.59
CA ASN A 181 -5.64 2.79 -6.39
C ASN A 181 -6.99 2.24 -5.90
N PRO A 182 -7.58 2.83 -4.85
CA PRO A 182 -8.90 2.44 -4.40
C PRO A 182 -9.85 2.55 -5.59
N SER A 183 -10.37 1.40 -6.03
CA SER A 183 -11.37 1.36 -7.09
C SER A 183 -12.61 2.10 -6.58
N ASP A 184 -13.29 2.86 -7.46
CA ASP A 184 -14.58 3.51 -7.20
C ASP A 184 -15.73 2.46 -7.02
N ASN A 185 -15.46 1.34 -6.35
CA ASN A 185 -16.47 0.38 -5.94
C ASN A 185 -17.29 1.02 -4.83
N LEU A 186 -18.58 1.19 -5.11
CA LEU A 186 -19.58 1.65 -4.14
C LEU A 186 -19.61 0.70 -2.95
N ARG A 187 -18.98 1.10 -1.85
CA ARG A 187 -19.05 0.38 -0.57
C ARG A 187 -20.15 0.97 0.29
N SER A 188 -20.86 0.08 1.00
CA SER A 188 -21.90 0.51 1.92
C SER A 188 -21.30 1.24 3.12
N ALA A 189 -22.04 2.16 3.74
CA ALA A 189 -21.56 2.90 4.91
C ALA A 189 -21.14 1.98 6.08
N GLU A 190 -21.78 0.82 6.20
CA GLU A 190 -21.48 -0.20 7.21
C GLU A 190 -20.16 -0.95 6.93
N GLU A 191 -19.88 -1.28 5.67
CA GLU A 191 -18.61 -1.89 5.25
C GLU A 191 -17.44 -0.92 5.45
N MET A 192 -17.66 0.36 5.18
CA MET A 192 -16.66 1.41 5.36
C MET A 192 -16.35 1.67 6.86
N GLU A 193 -17.35 1.54 7.73
CA GLU A 193 -17.17 1.58 9.19
C GLU A 193 -16.36 0.37 9.70
N GLU A 194 -16.64 -0.82 9.20
CA GLU A 194 -15.90 -2.03 9.58
C GLU A 194 -14.43 -1.95 9.16
N GLU A 195 -14.13 -1.53 7.93
CA GLU A 195 -12.76 -1.31 7.48
C GLU A 195 -12.02 -0.25 8.29
N GLU A 196 -12.72 0.84 8.68
CA GLU A 196 -12.12 1.86 9.54
C GLU A 196 -11.81 1.28 10.92
N ARG A 197 -12.73 0.52 11.52
CA ARG A 197 -12.52 -0.15 12.80
C ARG A 197 -11.36 -1.14 12.74
N GLU A 198 -11.25 -1.90 11.66
CA GLU A 198 -10.13 -2.81 11.42
C GLU A 198 -8.80 -2.07 11.30
N ALA A 199 -8.76 -1.00 10.50
CA ALA A 199 -7.58 -0.15 10.36
C ALA A 199 -7.17 0.49 11.69
N GLN A 200 -8.14 1.00 12.46
CA GLN A 200 -7.92 1.58 13.79
C GLN A 200 -7.42 0.53 14.78
N SER A 201 -7.99 -0.69 14.78
CA SER A 201 -7.51 -1.78 15.62
C SER A 201 -6.07 -2.20 15.29
N ALA A 202 -5.71 -2.27 14.01
CA ALA A 202 -4.36 -2.61 13.56
C ALA A 202 -3.37 -1.51 13.95
N LYS A 203 -3.74 -0.24 13.79
CA LYS A 203 -2.94 0.91 14.22
C LYS A 203 -2.72 0.91 15.73
N LEU A 204 -3.77 0.63 16.51
CA LEU A 204 -3.70 0.57 17.97
C LEU A 204 -2.73 -0.52 18.44
N GLN A 205 -2.80 -1.72 17.85
CA GLN A 205 -1.89 -2.81 18.19
C GLN A 205 -0.43 -2.45 17.91
N GLU A 206 -0.14 -1.81 16.77
CA GLU A 206 1.23 -1.40 16.45
C GLU A 206 1.73 -0.29 17.40
N LEU A 207 0.90 0.69 17.76
CA LEU A 207 1.27 1.74 18.70
C LEU A 207 1.57 1.20 20.10
N ILE A 208 0.74 0.28 20.61
CA ILE A 208 0.98 -0.40 21.90
C ILE A 208 2.29 -1.20 21.84
N ARG A 209 2.56 -1.87 20.73
CA ARG A 209 3.77 -2.68 20.55
C ARG A 209 5.05 -1.85 20.47
N ARG A 210 5.02 -0.67 19.83
CA ARG A 210 6.17 0.25 19.78
C ARG A 210 6.52 0.77 21.17
N GLY A 211 5.50 1.01 22.01
CA GLY A 211 5.67 1.34 23.42
C GLY A 211 6.37 2.68 23.68
N GLY A 212 6.59 3.51 22.65
CA GLY A 212 7.17 4.83 22.81
C GLY A 212 6.21 5.78 23.53
N PRO A 213 6.70 6.79 24.26
CA PRO A 213 5.83 7.71 25.02
C PRO A 213 4.86 8.49 24.13
N LYS A 214 5.27 8.82 22.89
CA LYS A 214 4.38 9.44 21.88
C LYS A 214 3.39 8.43 21.30
N ASP A 215 3.86 7.22 20.99
CA ASP A 215 3.01 6.15 20.44
C ASP A 215 1.92 5.75 21.45
N LEU A 216 2.26 5.67 22.74
CA LEU A 216 1.30 5.38 23.81
C LEU A 216 0.27 6.51 23.98
N GLN A 217 0.64 7.78 23.77
CA GLN A 217 -0.32 8.88 23.78
C GLN A 217 -1.31 8.77 22.61
N GLU A 218 -0.83 8.45 21.42
CA GLU A 218 -1.67 8.21 20.25
C GLU A 218 -2.55 6.96 20.43
N ALA A 219 -2.01 5.88 21.00
CA ALA A 219 -2.76 4.68 21.35
C ALA A 219 -3.90 5.00 22.32
N ASN A 220 -3.62 5.80 23.36
CA ASN A 220 -4.63 6.22 24.34
C ASN A 220 -5.72 7.10 23.70
N LYS A 221 -5.37 7.97 22.75
CA LYS A 221 -6.36 8.75 21.99
C LYS A 221 -7.21 7.84 21.12
N LEU A 222 -6.58 6.94 20.37
CA LEU A 222 -7.26 6.01 19.47
C LEU A 222 -8.19 5.06 20.23
N MET A 223 -7.77 4.58 21.40
CA MET A 223 -8.58 3.74 22.28
C MET A 223 -9.84 4.47 22.79
N LYS A 224 -9.76 5.78 23.07
CA LYS A 224 -10.94 6.59 23.45
C LYS A 224 -11.93 6.74 22.30
N VAL A 225 -11.44 6.90 21.08
CA VAL A 225 -12.27 6.97 19.86
C VAL A 225 -12.94 5.61 19.61
N MET A 226 -12.18 4.51 19.66
CA MET A 226 -12.69 3.14 19.48
C MET A 226 -13.72 2.74 20.54
N ALA A 227 -13.55 3.21 21.78
CA ALA A 227 -14.48 2.95 22.88
C ALA A 227 -15.72 3.86 22.88
N GLY A 228 -15.86 4.77 21.90
CA GLY A 228 -17.04 5.63 21.74
C GLY A 228 -17.12 6.81 22.72
N TYR A 229 -16.04 7.10 23.46
CA TYR A 229 -16.00 8.23 24.40
C TYR A 229 -15.84 9.58 23.70
N ASP A 230 -15.32 9.59 22.47
CA ASP A 230 -15.11 10.81 21.68
C ASP A 230 -15.72 10.64 20.28
N THR A 231 -17.01 10.95 20.15
CA THR A 231 -17.76 10.92 18.89
C THR A 231 -17.60 12.21 18.06
N ARG A 232 -16.88 13.21 18.58
CA ARG A 232 -16.73 14.53 17.94
C ARG A 232 -15.99 14.50 16.60
N ASN A 233 -15.16 13.48 16.40
CA ASN A 233 -14.38 13.29 15.17
C ASN A 233 -14.77 12.00 14.43
N LYS A 234 -15.96 11.43 14.73
CA LYS A 234 -16.46 10.26 14.00
C LYS A 234 -16.70 10.70 12.55
N THR A 235 -16.01 10.05 11.62
CA THR A 235 -16.25 10.24 10.19
C THR A 235 -17.70 9.86 9.90
N ASP A 236 -18.52 10.79 9.42
CA ASP A 236 -19.89 10.49 8.99
C ASP A 236 -19.86 9.73 7.66
N TRP A 237 -19.72 8.41 7.75
CA TRP A 237 -19.62 7.53 6.60
C TRP A 237 -20.88 7.55 5.72
N ARG A 238 -22.03 7.84 6.31
CA ARG A 238 -23.27 8.09 5.56
C ARG A 238 -23.19 9.33 4.68
N ALA A 239 -22.59 10.41 5.17
CA ALA A 239 -22.44 11.64 4.40
C ALA A 239 -21.45 11.46 3.24
N LYS A 240 -20.30 10.80 3.51
CA LYS A 240 -19.31 10.48 2.46
C LYS A 240 -19.87 9.53 1.39
N ALA A 241 -20.64 8.52 1.80
CA ALA A 241 -21.30 7.63 0.85
C ALA A 241 -22.35 8.38 0.00
N ALA A 242 -23.10 9.31 0.60
CA ALA A 242 -24.05 10.15 -0.13
C ALA A 242 -23.35 11.09 -1.13
N GLU A 243 -22.20 11.65 -0.77
CA GLU A 243 -21.38 12.50 -1.65
C GLU A 243 -20.86 11.74 -2.87
N GLU A 244 -20.30 10.53 -2.67
CA GLU A 244 -19.84 9.68 -3.80
C GLU A 244 -21.00 9.26 -4.71
N VAL A 245 -22.15 8.89 -4.14
CA VAL A 245 -23.36 8.59 -4.92
C VAL A 245 -23.80 9.81 -5.72
N GLY A 246 -23.76 11.01 -5.13
CA GLY A 246 -24.06 12.27 -5.82
C GLY A 246 -23.10 12.55 -6.97
N ARG A 247 -21.79 12.36 -6.78
CA ARG A 247 -20.77 12.52 -7.81
C ARG A 247 -21.00 11.56 -8.99
N ILE A 248 -21.34 10.30 -8.71
CA ILE A 248 -21.64 9.31 -9.74
C ILE A 248 -22.94 9.63 -10.48
N GLN A 249 -23.98 10.08 -9.77
CA GLN A 249 -25.22 10.55 -10.41
C GLN A 249 -24.95 11.74 -11.36
N GLN A 250 -24.10 12.67 -10.97
CA GLN A 250 -23.70 13.79 -11.83
C GLN A 250 -22.94 13.31 -13.07
N LYS A 251 -21.98 12.39 -12.92
CA LYS A 251 -21.29 11.76 -14.05
C LYS A 251 -22.25 11.03 -14.98
N ALA A 252 -23.22 10.29 -14.43
CA ALA A 252 -24.23 9.57 -15.19
C ALA A 252 -25.14 10.53 -15.98
N ARG A 253 -25.53 11.67 -15.37
CA ARG A 253 -26.31 12.70 -16.06
C ARG A 253 -25.54 13.32 -17.23
N ILE A 254 -24.26 13.65 -17.04
CA ILE A 254 -23.41 14.19 -18.11
C ILE A 254 -23.28 13.17 -19.24
N LEU A 255 -23.07 11.89 -18.91
CA LEU A 255 -23.02 10.82 -19.90
C LEU A 255 -24.35 10.69 -20.67
N GLU A 256 -25.48 10.82 -19.99
CA GLU A 256 -26.80 10.80 -20.61
C GLU A 256 -27.00 11.98 -21.58
N GLU A 257 -26.58 13.19 -21.20
CA GLU A 257 -26.59 14.37 -22.08
C GLU A 257 -25.68 14.18 -23.30
N MET A 258 -24.49 13.59 -23.13
CA MET A 258 -23.58 13.25 -24.24
C MET A 258 -24.17 12.20 -25.18
N LEU A 259 -24.82 11.16 -24.64
CA LEU A 259 -25.48 10.11 -25.41
C LEU A 259 -26.67 10.64 -26.22
N GLN A 260 -27.45 11.57 -25.66
CA GLN A 260 -28.55 12.22 -26.37
C GLN A 260 -28.06 13.11 -27.51
N GLY A 261 -26.85 13.66 -27.40
CA GLY A 261 -26.21 14.47 -28.44
C GLY A 261 -25.52 13.68 -29.56
N TYR A 262 -25.32 12.37 -29.40
CA TYR A 262 -24.49 11.56 -30.30
C TYR A 262 -25.25 11.10 -31.56
N LYS A 263 -24.71 11.41 -32.75
CA LYS A 263 -25.23 10.91 -34.04
C LYS A 263 -24.33 9.82 -34.61
N GLN A 264 -24.92 8.89 -35.34
CA GLN A 264 -24.21 7.72 -35.91
C GLN A 264 -23.16 8.18 -36.94
N GLY A 265 -21.90 8.28 -36.52
CA GLY A 265 -20.77 8.72 -37.35
C GLY A 265 -19.75 9.63 -36.64
N ASP A 266 -20.09 10.16 -35.46
CA ASP A 266 -19.15 10.98 -34.68
C ASP A 266 -18.00 10.13 -34.10
N GLN A 267 -16.80 10.70 -34.03
CA GLN A 267 -15.65 10.06 -33.39
C GLN A 267 -15.38 10.76 -32.06
N ILE A 268 -15.59 10.04 -30.96
CA ILE A 268 -15.24 10.51 -29.62
C ILE A 268 -13.71 10.65 -29.55
N LYS A 269 -13.20 11.85 -29.29
CA LYS A 269 -11.76 12.10 -29.15
C LYS A 269 -11.39 12.17 -27.67
N GLU A 270 -10.12 11.93 -27.35
CA GLU A 270 -9.58 11.88 -25.98
C GLU A 270 -9.77 13.20 -25.19
N GLY A 271 -10.11 14.30 -25.86
CA GLY A 271 -10.46 15.59 -25.25
C GLY A 271 -11.93 15.78 -24.85
N ASP A 272 -12.81 14.82 -25.17
CA ASP A 272 -14.24 14.85 -24.77
C ASP A 272 -14.48 14.22 -23.39
N VAL A 273 -13.41 13.74 -22.73
CA VAL A 273 -13.44 13.17 -21.38
C VAL A 273 -13.42 14.31 -20.37
N PHE A 274 -14.59 14.69 -19.85
CA PHE A 274 -14.69 15.66 -18.76
C PHE A 274 -14.23 15.03 -17.43
N GLU A 275 -13.04 15.40 -16.95
CA GLU A 275 -12.68 15.15 -15.55
C GLU A 275 -13.48 16.10 -14.65
N VAL A 276 -14.22 15.53 -13.70
CA VAL A 276 -15.04 16.28 -12.74
C VAL A 276 -14.11 16.99 -11.76
N GLY A 277 -13.59 18.15 -12.16
CA GLY A 277 -12.62 18.94 -11.38
C GLY A 277 -12.23 20.26 -12.04
N GLU A 278 -12.25 20.34 -13.37
CA GLU A 278 -11.97 21.58 -14.10
C GLU A 278 -13.15 21.97 -14.98
N PHE A 279 -14.07 22.77 -14.41
CA PHE A 279 -14.88 23.65 -15.23
C PHE A 279 -14.04 24.90 -15.51
N PRO A 280 -13.59 25.16 -16.75
CA PRO A 280 -13.20 26.52 -17.10
C PRO A 280 -14.42 27.39 -16.86
N HIS A 281 -14.24 28.46 -16.10
CA HIS A 281 -15.25 29.46 -15.82
C HIS A 281 -15.76 30.03 -17.15
N LEU A 282 -16.81 29.45 -17.71
CA LEU A 282 -17.52 30.00 -18.86
C LEU A 282 -18.20 31.27 -18.35
N THR A 283 -17.52 32.39 -18.56
CA THR A 283 -18.07 33.73 -18.39
C THR A 283 -19.38 33.83 -19.16
N GLN A 284 -20.36 34.44 -18.51
CA GLN A 284 -21.78 34.61 -18.83
C GLN A 284 -22.13 35.28 -20.19
N GLY A 285 -21.27 35.20 -21.21
CA GLY A 285 -21.33 36.04 -22.40
C GLY A 285 -21.69 35.38 -23.74
N GLN A 286 -22.06 34.08 -23.80
CA GLN A 286 -22.29 33.42 -25.10
C GLN A 286 -23.62 32.64 -25.21
N ILE A 287 -24.63 33.03 -24.43
CA ILE A 287 -26.02 32.59 -24.64
C ILE A 287 -26.82 33.74 -25.25
N ALA A 288 -26.49 34.09 -26.50
CA ALA A 288 -27.35 34.85 -27.39
C ALA A 288 -26.74 34.70 -28.78
N ASP A 289 -27.29 33.79 -29.57
CA ASP A 289 -27.43 33.85 -31.04
C ASP A 289 -27.70 32.43 -31.53
N ASN A 290 -28.98 32.05 -31.46
CA ASN A 290 -29.67 31.16 -32.40
C ASN A 290 -31.13 31.03 -31.94
N TRP A 291 -31.91 32.05 -32.30
CA TRP A 291 -33.29 31.86 -32.75
C TRP A 291 -33.25 31.43 -34.21
#